data_AF-A0A8T5QB85-F1
#
_entry.id   AF-A0A8T5QB85-F1
#
_cell.length_a   1.000
_cell.length_b   1.000
_cell.length_c   1.000
_cell.angle_alpha   90.00
_cell.angle_beta   90.00
_cell.angle_gamma   90.00
#
_symmetry.space_group_name_H-M   'P 1'
#
loop_
_entity.id
_entity.type
_entity.pdbx_description
1 polymer ?
#
loop_
_entity_poly.entity_id
_entity_poly.type
_entity_poly.pdbx_seq_one_letter_code
_entity_poly.pdbx_strand_id
1 'polypeptide(L)'
;MEEGLSKQISEAEKAREENRTRITAVLAEVGYRYEELRSVAVLEMYQGHDVHAFYILTSDPSRVVHVQAYPEMSSDRKMSLMARLINYNMMMVIRENSSASPGNEHAAVIERFEEGKVVEIPYDVKTLELLLEKNVPELR
;
A
#
# COMPACT_ATOMS: atom_id res chain seq x y z
N MET A 1 -31.27 7.41 22.09
CA MET A 1 -30.27 6.35 21.81
C MET A 1 -29.73 6.42 20.38
N GLU A 2 -30.48 6.95 19.40
CA GLU A 2 -30.03 7.07 17.99
C GLU A 2 -28.98 8.18 17.77
N GLU A 3 -29.04 9.30 18.50
CA GLU A 3 -28.07 10.42 18.33
C GLU A 3 -26.62 10.06 18.72
N GLY A 4 -26.43 9.15 19.68
CA GLY A 4 -25.10 8.71 20.11
C GLY A 4 -24.40 7.82 19.07
N LEU A 5 -25.17 6.97 18.37
CA LEU A 5 -24.67 6.07 17.34
C LEU A 5 -24.32 6.85 16.06
N SER A 6 -25.16 7.82 15.67
CA SER A 6 -24.91 8.67 14.51
C SER A 6 -23.66 9.54 14.65
N LYS A 7 -23.36 10.02 15.87
CA LYS A 7 -22.15 10.81 16.13
C LYS A 7 -20.87 9.97 16.10
N GLN A 8 -20.91 8.76 16.66
CA GLN A 8 -19.76 7.85 16.66
C GLN A 8 -19.38 7.37 15.25
N ILE A 9 -20.38 7.10 14.39
CA ILE A 9 -20.14 6.76 12.97
C ILE A 9 -19.44 7.92 12.26
N SER A 10 -19.90 9.16 12.49
CA SER A 10 -19.31 10.36 11.88
C SER A 10 -17.86 10.63 12.32
N GLU A 11 -17.52 10.39 13.59
CA GLU A 11 -16.16 10.56 14.11
C GLU A 11 -15.20 9.47 13.57
N ALA A 12 -15.66 8.22 13.49
CA ALA A 12 -14.87 7.13 12.93
C ALA A 12 -14.61 7.30 11.42
N GLU A 13 -15.62 7.73 10.66
CA GLU A 13 -15.47 8.04 9.23
C GLU A 13 -14.48 9.18 9.00
N LYS A 14 -14.54 10.23 9.84
CA LYS A 14 -13.61 11.35 9.77
C LYS A 14 -12.17 10.90 10.07
N ALA A 15 -11.96 10.13 11.14
CA ALA A 15 -10.64 9.60 11.47
C ALA A 15 -10.09 8.71 10.35
N ARG A 16 -10.95 7.87 9.75
CA ARG A 16 -10.59 7.04 8.59
C ARG A 16 -10.15 7.89 7.40
N GLU A 17 -10.86 8.97 7.10
CA GLU A 17 -10.52 9.88 6.01
C GLU A 17 -9.17 10.60 6.24
N GLU A 18 -8.94 11.08 7.47
CA GLU A 18 -7.68 11.71 7.86
C GLU A 18 -6.51 10.74 7.79
N ASN A 19 -6.71 9.49 8.21
CA ASN A 19 -5.73 8.41 8.06
C ASN A 19 -5.45 8.14 6.58
N ARG A 20 -6.50 7.99 5.76
CA ARG A 20 -6.37 7.72 4.32
C ARG A 20 -5.59 8.82 3.60
N THR A 21 -5.85 10.07 3.93
CA THR A 21 -5.13 11.24 3.39
C THR A 21 -3.63 11.16 3.72
N ARG A 22 -3.29 10.88 4.99
CA ARG A 22 -1.88 10.80 5.42
C ARG A 22 -1.16 9.60 4.84
N ILE A 23 -1.83 8.44 4.77
CA ILE A 23 -1.31 7.24 4.10
C ILE A 23 -0.99 7.55 2.64
N THR A 24 -1.97 8.13 1.93
CA THR A 24 -1.82 8.49 0.52
C THR A 24 -0.64 9.40 0.29
N ALA A 25 -0.46 10.43 1.14
CA ALA A 25 0.67 11.34 1.04
C ALA A 25 2.02 10.63 1.18
N VAL A 26 2.15 9.69 2.13
CA VAL A 26 3.39 8.94 2.31
C VAL A 26 3.66 8.01 1.13
N LEU A 27 2.66 7.26 0.66
CA LEU A 27 2.81 6.33 -0.47
C LEU A 27 3.13 7.07 -1.78
N ALA A 28 2.45 8.19 -2.03
CA ALA A 28 2.67 9.01 -3.22
C ALA A 28 4.08 9.62 -3.23
N GLU A 29 4.56 10.12 -2.08
CA GLU A 29 5.91 10.69 -1.96
C GLU A 29 7.00 9.62 -2.14
N VAL A 30 6.82 8.39 -1.64
CA VAL A 30 7.73 7.27 -1.95
C VAL A 30 7.72 6.98 -3.45
N GLY A 31 6.54 6.93 -4.08
CA GLY A 31 6.42 6.73 -5.53
C GLY A 31 7.13 7.81 -6.34
N TYR A 32 6.93 9.09 -5.99
CA TYR A 32 7.62 10.21 -6.59
C TYR A 32 9.15 10.07 -6.50
N ARG A 33 9.68 9.67 -5.34
CA ARG A 33 11.13 9.45 -5.18
C ARG A 33 11.64 8.33 -6.06
N TYR A 34 10.91 7.22 -6.15
CA TYR A 34 11.31 6.09 -6.99
C TYR A 34 11.19 6.39 -8.49
N GLU A 35 10.19 7.14 -8.90
CA GLU A 35 9.92 7.44 -10.30
C GLU A 35 10.79 8.60 -10.81
N GLU A 36 10.71 9.75 -10.15
CA GLU A 36 11.28 11.00 -10.64
C GLU A 36 12.73 11.22 -10.18
N LEU A 37 13.07 10.81 -8.95
CA LEU A 37 14.40 11.08 -8.40
C LEU A 37 15.41 9.94 -8.64
N ARG A 38 14.93 8.68 -8.70
CA ARG A 38 15.79 7.50 -8.85
C ARG A 38 15.55 6.69 -10.12
N SER A 39 14.39 6.84 -10.75
CA SER A 39 13.98 6.07 -11.94
C SER A 39 14.05 4.54 -11.77
N VAL A 40 13.73 4.05 -10.57
CA VAL A 40 13.76 2.62 -10.21
C VAL A 40 12.39 1.96 -10.24
N ALA A 41 11.30 2.73 -10.12
CA ALA A 41 9.95 2.21 -10.22
C ALA A 41 8.94 3.27 -10.70
N VAL A 42 7.83 2.82 -11.29
CA VAL A 42 6.65 3.65 -11.62
C VAL A 42 5.55 3.38 -10.60
N LEU A 43 4.84 4.43 -10.14
CA LEU A 43 3.73 4.29 -9.21
C LEU A 43 2.38 4.14 -9.93
N GLU A 44 1.64 3.09 -9.59
CA GLU A 44 0.18 3.06 -9.73
C GLU A 44 -0.50 3.05 -8.36
N MET A 45 -1.51 3.90 -8.16
CA MET A 45 -2.19 4.03 -6.88
C MET A 45 -3.71 3.86 -7.04
N TYR A 46 -4.32 3.09 -6.14
CA TYR A 46 -5.75 2.84 -6.08
C TYR A 46 -6.27 3.10 -4.67
N GLN A 47 -7.40 3.79 -4.56
CA GLN A 47 -8.02 4.13 -3.28
C GLN A 47 -9.45 3.60 -3.24
N GLY A 48 -9.73 2.77 -2.24
CA GLY A 48 -11.06 2.25 -1.97
C GLY A 48 -11.33 2.27 -0.47
N HIS A 49 -11.62 1.09 0.09
CA HIS A 49 -11.62 0.89 1.55
C HIS A 49 -10.19 1.02 2.11
N ASP A 50 -9.23 0.39 1.43
CA ASP A 50 -7.80 0.51 1.69
C ASP A 50 -7.11 1.42 0.66
N VAL A 51 -5.86 1.79 0.94
CA VAL A 51 -4.98 2.48 -0.01
C VAL A 51 -3.97 1.47 -0.56
N HIS A 52 -3.95 1.30 -1.87
CA HIS A 52 -3.04 0.41 -2.57
C HIS A 52 -2.03 1.21 -3.39
N ALA A 53 -0.75 0.95 -3.19
CA ALA A 53 0.33 1.45 -4.04
C ALA A 53 1.05 0.27 -4.70
N PHE A 54 1.26 0.36 -6.00
CA PHE A 54 1.98 -0.60 -6.82
C PHE A 54 3.19 0.11 -7.39
N TYR A 55 4.39 -0.25 -6.93
CA TYR A 55 5.66 0.25 -7.47
C TYR A 55 6.20 -0.78 -8.47
N ILE A 56 6.04 -0.49 -9.75
CA ILE A 56 6.44 -1.37 -10.85
C ILE A 56 7.92 -1.15 -11.14
N LEU A 57 8.76 -2.16 -10.96
CA LEU A 57 10.21 -2.00 -11.11
C LEU A 57 10.57 -1.69 -12.57
N THR A 58 11.41 -0.69 -12.80
CA THR A 58 11.86 -0.32 -14.15
C THR A 58 12.84 -1.34 -14.74
N SER A 59 13.61 -2.01 -13.87
CA SER A 59 14.57 -3.06 -14.25
C SER A 59 13.90 -4.38 -14.64
N ASP A 60 12.74 -4.68 -14.07
CA ASP A 60 11.92 -5.85 -14.37
C ASP A 60 10.42 -5.53 -14.13
N PRO A 61 9.71 -5.03 -15.16
CA PRO A 61 8.29 -4.68 -15.03
C PRO A 61 7.36 -5.85 -14.69
N SER A 62 7.85 -7.10 -14.75
CA SER A 62 7.08 -8.26 -14.29
C SER A 62 7.03 -8.37 -12.76
N ARG A 63 7.83 -7.59 -12.05
CA ARG A 63 7.92 -7.57 -10.58
C ARG A 63 7.41 -6.24 -10.05
N VAL A 64 6.47 -6.31 -9.11
CA VAL A 64 5.82 -5.13 -8.54
C VAL A 64 5.82 -5.22 -7.03
N VAL A 65 6.17 -4.13 -6.37
CA VAL A 65 6.00 -4.01 -4.93
C VAL A 65 4.60 -3.48 -4.67
N HIS A 66 3.75 -4.32 -4.09
CA HIS A 66 2.41 -3.95 -3.69
C HIS A 66 2.38 -3.62 -2.20
N VAL A 67 1.97 -2.41 -1.87
CA VAL A 67 1.72 -1.96 -0.50
C VAL A 67 0.23 -1.70 -0.33
N GLN A 68 -0.38 -2.42 0.59
CA GLN A 68 -1.77 -2.23 1.01
C GLN A 68 -1.77 -1.63 2.41
N ALA A 69 -2.30 -0.43 2.56
CA ALA A 69 -2.39 0.27 3.82
C ALA A 69 -3.85 0.40 4.26
N TYR A 70 -4.08 0.24 5.57
CA TYR A 70 -5.38 0.05 6.20
C TYR A 70 -5.77 1.27 7.03
N PRO A 71 -6.58 2.22 6.51
CA PRO A 71 -6.92 3.45 7.23
C PRO A 71 -7.67 3.19 8.55
N GLU A 72 -8.54 2.17 8.58
CA GLU A 72 -9.33 1.80 9.77
C GLU A 72 -8.50 1.15 10.88
N MET A 73 -7.34 0.56 10.53
CA MET A 73 -6.40 -0.01 11.50
C MET A 73 -5.27 0.97 11.86
N SER A 74 -5.27 2.17 11.28
CA SER A 74 -4.24 3.18 11.48
C SER A 74 -4.60 4.12 12.63
N SER A 75 -3.58 4.73 13.23
CA SER A 75 -3.74 5.65 14.36
C SER A 75 -3.40 7.09 13.96
N ASP A 76 -3.44 8.00 14.93
CA ASP A 76 -2.95 9.37 14.77
C ASP A 76 -1.43 9.43 14.50
N ARG A 77 -0.66 8.39 14.82
CA ARG A 77 0.81 8.41 14.74
C ARG A 77 1.41 7.41 13.77
N LYS A 78 0.71 6.32 13.50
CA LYS A 78 1.22 5.22 12.68
C LYS A 78 0.20 4.78 11.65
N MET A 79 0.69 4.41 10.48
CA MET A 79 -0.07 3.67 9.49
C MET A 79 0.14 2.17 9.63
N SER A 80 -0.94 1.43 9.47
CA SER A 80 -0.95 -0.04 9.40
C SER A 80 -0.92 -0.46 7.94
N LEU A 81 0.03 -1.32 7.55
CA LEU A 81 0.19 -1.76 6.16
C LEU A 81 0.71 -3.18 6.05
N MET A 82 0.53 -3.77 4.88
CA MET A 82 1.15 -5.00 4.43
C MET A 82 1.86 -4.73 3.10
N ALA A 83 3.08 -5.25 2.93
CA ALA A 83 3.85 -5.11 1.70
C ALA A 83 4.29 -6.48 1.18
N ARG A 84 4.35 -6.61 -0.14
CA ARG A 84 4.69 -7.87 -0.82
C ARG A 84 5.21 -7.60 -2.22
N LEU A 85 6.08 -8.48 -2.69
CA LEU A 85 6.51 -8.54 -4.08
C LEU A 85 5.57 -9.48 -4.84
N ILE A 86 5.01 -9.00 -5.94
CA ILE A 86 4.07 -9.74 -6.78
C ILE A 86 4.56 -9.85 -8.22
N ASN A 87 4.15 -10.92 -8.90
CA ASN A 87 4.29 -11.10 -10.32
C ASN A 87 3.15 -10.34 -11.04
N TYR A 88 3.50 -9.29 -11.78
CA TYR A 88 2.54 -8.43 -12.50
C TYR A 88 1.69 -9.21 -13.50
N ASN A 89 2.32 -10.06 -14.30
CA ASN A 89 1.62 -10.81 -15.34
C ASN A 89 0.58 -11.76 -14.71
N MET A 90 0.96 -12.46 -13.64
CA MET A 90 0.02 -13.30 -12.89
C MET A 90 -1.09 -12.47 -12.24
N MET A 91 -0.77 -11.30 -11.68
CA MET A 91 -1.76 -10.38 -11.12
C MET A 91 -2.78 -9.96 -12.19
N MET A 92 -2.33 -9.58 -13.38
CA MET A 92 -3.21 -9.18 -14.49
C MET A 92 -4.08 -10.36 -14.97
N VAL A 93 -3.51 -11.55 -15.12
CA VAL A 93 -4.28 -12.77 -15.45
C VAL A 93 -5.36 -13.05 -14.41
N ILE A 94 -5.06 -12.88 -13.12
CA ILE A 94 -6.06 -13.06 -12.05
C ILE A 94 -7.16 -12.01 -12.19
N ARG A 95 -6.82 -10.74 -12.39
CA ARG A 95 -7.80 -9.65 -12.55
C ARG A 95 -8.69 -9.80 -13.78
N GLU A 96 -8.16 -10.34 -14.88
CA GLU A 96 -8.94 -10.60 -16.09
C GLU A 96 -9.89 -11.80 -15.93
N ASN A 97 -9.45 -12.84 -15.23
CA ASN A 97 -10.21 -14.10 -15.10
C ASN A 97 -11.09 -14.18 -13.85
N SER A 98 -11.03 -13.19 -12.96
CA SER A 98 -11.81 -13.16 -11.74
C SER A 98 -12.35 -11.77 -11.46
N SER A 99 -13.44 -11.67 -10.72
CA SER A 99 -13.91 -10.41 -10.15
C SER A 99 -13.08 -9.98 -8.92
N ALA A 100 -11.80 -10.37 -8.85
CA ALA A 100 -10.97 -10.10 -7.68
C ALA A 100 -10.70 -8.59 -7.56
N SER A 101 -11.04 -8.04 -6.40
CA SER A 101 -10.64 -6.69 -6.03
C SER A 101 -9.12 -6.58 -5.88
N PRO A 102 -8.53 -5.41 -6.17
CA PRO A 102 -7.12 -5.14 -5.86
C PRO A 102 -6.77 -5.56 -4.43
N GLY A 103 -5.68 -6.30 -4.25
CA GLY A 103 -5.25 -6.80 -2.95
C GLY A 103 -5.52 -8.28 -2.70
N ASN A 104 -6.40 -8.92 -3.48
CA ASN A 104 -6.73 -10.35 -3.33
C ASN A 104 -5.90 -11.28 -4.25
N GLU A 105 -4.84 -10.79 -4.89
CA GLU A 105 -4.01 -11.56 -5.83
C GLU A 105 -2.97 -12.44 -5.11
N HIS A 106 -3.41 -13.22 -4.13
CA HIS A 106 -2.52 -14.04 -3.28
C HIS A 106 -1.67 -15.05 -4.07
N ALA A 107 -2.18 -15.55 -5.20
CA ALA A 107 -1.47 -16.48 -6.07
C ALA A 107 -0.36 -15.80 -6.91
N ALA A 108 -0.35 -14.48 -7.01
CA ALA A 108 0.69 -13.72 -7.69
C ALA A 108 1.87 -13.34 -6.77
N VAL A 109 1.80 -13.65 -5.47
CA VAL A 109 2.83 -13.26 -4.50
C VAL A 109 4.11 -14.08 -4.70
N ILE A 110 5.21 -13.39 -5.01
CA ILE A 110 6.56 -13.95 -5.07
C ILE A 110 7.15 -13.99 -3.66
N GLU A 111 7.05 -12.88 -2.93
CA GLU A 111 7.64 -12.71 -1.62
C GLU A 111 6.74 -11.86 -0.72
N ARG A 112 6.64 -12.23 0.56
CA ARG A 112 5.90 -11.48 1.58
C ARG A 112 6.88 -10.77 2.49
N PHE A 113 6.73 -9.47 2.66
CA PHE A 113 7.61 -8.73 3.57
C PHE A 113 7.10 -8.95 4.99
N GLU A 114 8.02 -9.02 5.95
CA GLU A 114 7.68 -9.23 7.37
C GLU A 114 6.73 -10.45 7.56
N GLU A 115 6.99 -11.52 6.81
CA GLU A 115 6.22 -12.78 6.79
C GLU A 115 4.73 -12.60 6.39
N GLY A 116 4.37 -11.49 5.76
CA GLY A 116 3.00 -11.18 5.35
C GLY A 116 2.11 -10.67 6.48
N LYS A 117 2.71 -10.21 7.57
CA LYS A 117 1.98 -9.58 8.69
C LYS A 117 1.66 -8.13 8.35
N VAL A 118 0.55 -7.64 8.92
CA VAL A 118 0.31 -6.21 9.01
C VAL A 118 1.33 -5.63 9.98
N VAL A 119 2.03 -4.59 9.56
CA VAL A 119 3.00 -3.86 10.36
C VAL A 119 2.55 -2.42 10.56
N GLU A 120 2.90 -1.86 11.72
CA GLU A 120 2.68 -0.45 12.00
C GLU A 120 3.98 0.33 11.83
N ILE A 121 3.97 1.34 10.97
CA ILE A 121 5.10 2.27 10.83
C ILE A 121 4.65 3.72 11.00
N PRO A 122 5.52 4.63 11.47
CA PRO A 122 5.20 6.06 11.47
C PRO A 122 4.82 6.53 10.06
N TYR A 123 4.07 7.64 9.99
CA TYR A 123 3.82 8.37 8.74
C TYR A 123 5.10 9.06 8.24
N ASP A 124 6.12 8.27 7.94
CA ASP A 124 7.45 8.71 7.56
C ASP A 124 7.89 7.99 6.29
N VAL A 125 8.23 8.78 5.28
CA VAL A 125 8.62 8.32 3.96
C VAL A 125 9.88 7.46 4.04
N LYS A 126 10.88 7.88 4.82
CA LYS A 126 12.17 7.18 4.87
C LYS A 126 12.04 5.80 5.52
N THR A 127 11.20 5.69 6.55
CA THR A 127 10.89 4.42 7.20
C THR A 127 10.26 3.44 6.22
N LEU A 128 9.30 3.90 5.40
CA LEU A 128 8.71 3.07 4.36
C LEU A 128 9.75 2.67 3.30
N GLU A 129 10.54 3.61 2.77
CA GLU A 129 11.60 3.30 1.79
C GLU A 129 12.55 2.22 2.30
N LEU A 130 13.03 2.34 3.55
CA LEU A 130 13.92 1.35 4.15
C LEU A 130 13.29 -0.03 4.30
N LEU A 131 11.99 -0.09 4.63
CA LEU A 131 11.25 -1.36 4.68
C LEU A 131 11.20 -2.02 3.29
N LEU A 132 10.92 -1.25 2.24
CA LEU A 132 10.82 -1.78 0.88
C LEU A 132 12.21 -2.17 0.35
N GLU A 133 13.22 -1.32 0.49
CA GLU A 133 14.61 -1.53 0.05
C GLU A 133 15.35 -2.67 0.78
N LYS A 134 14.87 -3.05 1.96
CA LYS A 134 15.35 -4.23 2.69
C LYS A 134 14.95 -5.52 1.98
N ASN A 135 13.76 -5.56 1.39
CA ASN A 135 13.19 -6.75 0.75
C ASN A 135 13.36 -6.74 -0.77
N VAL A 136 13.51 -5.55 -1.38
CA VAL A 136 13.70 -5.37 -2.82
C VAL A 136 14.88 -4.41 -3.06
N PRO A 137 16.12 -4.94 -3.11
CA PRO A 137 17.32 -4.13 -3.26
C PRO A 137 17.36 -3.27 -4.53
N GLU A 138 16.58 -3.61 -5.55
CA GLU A 138 16.43 -2.86 -6.81
C GLU A 138 15.83 -1.45 -6.63
N LEU A 139 15.26 -1.15 -5.46
CA LEU A 139 14.71 0.17 -5.12
C LEU A 139 15.75 1.16 -4.55
N ARG A 140 17.00 0.72 -4.35
CA ARG A 140 18.06 1.54 -3.72
C ARG A 140 18.71 2.53 -4.69
#